data_AF-A0A937X804-F1
#
_entry.id   AF-A0A937X804-F1
#
_cell.length_a   1.000
_cell.length_b   1.000
_cell.length_c   1.000
_cell.angle_alpha   90.00
_cell.angle_beta   90.00
_cell.angle_gamma   90.00
#
_symmetry.space_group_name_H-M   'P 1'
#
loop_
_entity.id
_entity.type
_entity.pdbx_description
1 polymer ?
#
loop_
_entity_poly.entity_id
_entity_poly.type
_entity_poly.pdbx_seq_one_letter_code
_entity_poly.pdbx_strand_id
1 'polypeptide(L)'
;MGELPDSPTPRRVFRMMFRRDTLCPGARMCPGAPDDATPCMECPLAYLDAVLESPLGAQLRNIVDLDFAVTARFAVDLDAVPYDDFRMLRALHEEREAYR
;
A
#
# COMPACT_ATOMS: atom_id res chain seq x y z
N MET A 1 -5.58 -14.62 -8.90
CA MET A 1 -4.92 -13.29 -8.98
C MET A 1 -3.62 -13.49 -9.75
N GLY A 2 -3.33 -12.66 -10.75
CA GLY A 2 -2.09 -12.80 -11.55
C GLY A 2 -0.83 -12.60 -10.70
N GLU A 3 0.29 -13.14 -11.17
CA GLU A 3 1.63 -13.02 -10.56
C GLU A 3 1.89 -11.60 -10.06
N LEU A 4 2.41 -11.50 -8.83
CA LEU A 4 2.81 -10.23 -8.24
C LEU A 4 4.12 -9.80 -8.92
N PRO A 5 4.15 -8.66 -9.64
CA PRO A 5 5.35 -8.22 -10.32
C PRO A 5 6.44 -7.81 -9.32
N ASP A 6 7.70 -8.00 -9.66
CA ASP A 6 8.84 -7.59 -8.81
C ASP A 6 8.89 -6.08 -8.53
N SER A 7 8.24 -5.26 -9.37
CA SER A 7 8.12 -3.81 -9.20
C SER A 7 6.64 -3.40 -9.16
N PRO A 8 6.02 -3.28 -7.98
CA PRO A 8 4.62 -2.88 -7.87
C PRO A 8 4.45 -1.40 -8.18
N THR A 9 3.39 -1.05 -8.90
CA THR A 9 3.00 0.36 -9.09
C THR A 9 2.41 0.92 -7.79
N PRO A 10 2.61 2.21 -7.47
CA PRO A 10 2.08 2.84 -6.25
C PRO A 10 0.57 2.62 -6.10
N ARG A 11 -0.17 2.71 -7.21
CA ARG A 11 -1.62 2.46 -7.28
C ARG A 11 -2.00 1.05 -6.82
N ARG A 12 -1.26 0.03 -7.26
CA ARG A 12 -1.51 -1.35 -6.83
C ARG A 12 -1.21 -1.52 -5.34
N VAL A 13 -0.18 -0.86 -4.82
CA VAL A 13 0.13 -0.89 -3.39
C VAL A 13 -0.98 -0.24 -2.56
N PHE A 14 -1.44 0.96 -2.94
CA PHE A 14 -2.59 1.60 -2.27
C PHE A 14 -3.85 0.73 -2.30
N ARG A 15 -4.16 0.13 -3.45
CA ARG A 15 -5.29 -0.81 -3.57
C ARG A 15 -5.18 -1.99 -2.61
N MET A 16 -3.98 -2.56 -2.47
CA MET A 16 -3.73 -3.66 -1.52
C MET A 16 -3.83 -3.18 -0.07
N MET A 17 -3.31 -1.98 0.25
CA MET A 17 -3.44 -1.38 1.58
C MET A 17 -4.89 -1.18 2.01
N PHE A 18 -5.76 -0.66 1.13
CA PHE A 18 -7.20 -0.49 1.43
C PHE A 18 -7.94 -1.81 1.64
N ARG A 19 -7.41 -2.91 1.10
CA ARG A 19 -8.07 -4.23 1.08
C ARG A 19 -7.32 -5.25 1.92
N ARG A 20 -6.47 -4.80 2.86
CA ARG A 20 -5.54 -5.65 3.63
C ARG A 20 -6.23 -6.85 4.28
N ASP A 21 -7.43 -6.65 4.80
CA ASP A 21 -8.31 -7.65 5.42
C ASP A 21 -8.81 -8.72 4.43
N THR A 22 -8.97 -8.35 3.16
CA THR A 22 -9.43 -9.26 2.09
C THR A 22 -8.30 -9.88 1.27
N LEU A 23 -7.03 -9.51 1.52
CA LEU A 23 -5.88 -10.00 0.74
C LEU A 23 -5.61 -11.49 0.94
N CYS A 24 -5.90 -12.03 2.13
CA CYS A 24 -5.77 -13.46 2.43
C CYS A 24 -7.09 -13.99 3.03
N PRO A 25 -8.13 -14.16 2.19
CA PRO A 25 -9.45 -14.61 2.64
C PRO A 25 -9.43 -16.13 2.79
N GLY A 26 -9.28 -16.60 4.02
CA GLY A 26 -9.27 -18.02 4.37
C GLY A 26 -7.91 -18.47 4.92
N ALA A 27 -7.96 -19.06 6.11
CA ALA A 27 -6.87 -19.69 6.87
C ALA A 27 -5.48 -19.06 6.71
N ARG A 28 -5.02 -18.40 7.78
CA ARG A 28 -3.67 -17.85 7.99
C ARG A 28 -2.51 -18.86 7.83
N MET A 29 -2.78 -20.07 7.38
CA MET A 29 -1.93 -21.25 7.52
C MET A 29 -1.69 -21.83 6.13
N CYS A 30 -0.43 -21.90 5.72
CA CYS A 30 -0.09 -22.63 4.51
C CYS A 30 -0.32 -24.11 4.74
N PRO A 31 -0.88 -24.84 3.76
CA PRO A 31 -0.83 -26.29 3.80
C PRO A 31 0.64 -26.73 3.75
N GLY A 32 1.26 -26.95 4.92
CA GLY A 32 2.67 -27.34 5.07
C GLY A 32 3.58 -26.39 5.85
N ALA A 33 3.06 -25.31 6.45
CA ALA A 33 3.87 -24.49 7.36
C ALA A 33 4.18 -25.26 8.66
N PRO A 34 5.38 -25.10 9.24
CA PRO A 34 5.75 -25.78 10.48
C PRO A 34 4.97 -25.26 11.70
N ASP A 35 4.35 -24.09 11.60
CA ASP A 35 3.44 -23.55 12.61
C ASP A 35 2.24 -22.82 11.98
N ASP A 36 1.22 -22.57 12.81
CA ASP A 36 0.00 -21.83 12.45
C ASP A 36 0.20 -20.30 12.43
N ALA A 37 1.43 -19.82 12.68
CA ALA A 37 1.78 -18.41 12.83
C ALA A 37 2.53 -17.84 11.61
N THR A 38 3.00 -18.69 10.71
CA THR A 38 3.76 -18.29 9.52
C THR A 38 2.81 -18.03 8.35
N PRO A 39 2.62 -16.75 7.94
CA PRO A 39 1.86 -16.44 6.74
C PRO A 39 2.59 -16.96 5.49
N CYS A 40 1.83 -17.42 4.50
CA CYS A 40 2.43 -17.94 3.27
C CYS A 40 3.23 -16.90 2.54
N MET A 41 4.37 -17.31 1.97
CA MET A 41 5.06 -16.52 0.94
C MET A 41 4.14 -16.22 -0.25
N GLU A 42 3.13 -17.05 -0.48
CA GLU A 42 2.07 -16.85 -1.48
C GLU A 42 0.95 -15.89 -1.03
N CYS A 43 0.88 -15.52 0.25
CA CYS A 43 -0.12 -14.57 0.75
C CYS A 43 0.29 -13.15 0.30
N PRO A 44 -0.57 -12.43 -0.45
CA PRO A 44 -0.27 -11.07 -0.90
C PRO A 44 0.00 -10.08 0.22
N LEU A 45 -0.34 -10.42 1.47
CA LEU A 45 -0.06 -9.62 2.65
C LEU A 45 1.43 -9.64 3.02
N ALA A 46 2.10 -10.79 2.90
CA ALA A 46 3.56 -10.88 3.11
C ALA A 46 4.33 -10.08 2.05
N TYR A 47 3.87 -10.14 0.79
CA TYR A 47 4.40 -9.30 -0.28
C TYR A 47 4.16 -7.81 0.00
N LEU A 48 2.95 -7.43 0.45
CA LEU A 48 2.65 -6.04 0.80
C LEU A 48 3.56 -5.54 1.93
N ASP A 49 3.75 -6.34 2.98
CA ASP A 49 4.62 -5.96 4.10
C ASP A 49 6.07 -5.75 3.62
N ALA A 50 6.61 -6.65 2.78
CA ALA A 50 7.93 -6.47 2.18
C ALA A 50 8.04 -5.19 1.33
N VAL A 51 6.99 -4.85 0.56
CA VAL A 51 6.95 -3.61 -0.23
C VAL A 51 6.89 -2.38 0.69
N LEU A 52 6.20 -2.45 1.82
CA LEU A 52 6.13 -1.36 2.80
C LEU A 52 7.46 -1.12 3.52
N GLU A 53 8.32 -2.14 3.62
CA GLU A 53 9.69 -2.02 4.15
C GLU A 53 10.69 -1.45 3.13
N SER A 54 10.32 -1.43 1.84
CA SER A 54 11.17 -0.90 0.77
C SER A 54 11.17 0.65 0.71
N PRO A 55 12.08 1.27 -0.08
CA PRO A 55 12.07 2.72 -0.33
C PRO A 55 10.73 3.24 -0.87
N LEU A 56 10.03 2.44 -1.69
CA LEU A 56 8.69 2.77 -2.17
C LEU A 56 7.71 2.87 -0.99
N GLY A 57 7.80 1.96 -0.03
CA GLY A 57 7.02 2.00 1.20
C GLY A 57 7.26 3.25 2.03
N ALA A 58 8.51 3.71 2.11
CA ALA A 58 8.85 4.98 2.77
C ALA A 58 8.21 6.18 2.04
N GLN A 59 8.27 6.20 0.71
CA GLN A 59 7.62 7.25 -0.06
C GLN A 59 6.09 7.23 0.14
N LEU A 60 5.45 6.05 0.10
CA LEU A 60 4.01 5.91 0.33
C LEU A 60 3.57 6.45 1.71
N ARG A 61 4.38 6.26 2.76
CA ARG A 61 4.10 6.85 4.09
C ARG A 61 4.10 8.38 4.04
N ASN A 62 5.09 8.98 3.37
CA ASN A 62 5.13 10.43 3.20
C ASN A 62 3.89 10.97 2.48
N ILE A 63 3.36 10.22 1.50
CA ILE A 63 2.12 10.60 0.80
C ILE A 63 0.90 10.56 1.71
N VAL A 64 0.82 9.56 2.59
CA VAL A 64 -0.27 9.47 3.59
C VAL A 64 -0.18 10.64 4.58
N ASP A 65 1.02 11.02 5.01
CA ASP A 65 1.24 12.19 5.87
C ASP A 65 0.85 13.50 5.16
N LEU A 66 1.14 13.60 3.86
CA LEU A 66 0.73 14.74 3.03
C LEU A 66 -0.79 14.82 2.85
N ASP A 67 -1.48 13.69 2.63
CA ASP A 67 -2.95 13.63 2.56
C ASP A 67 -3.59 14.04 3.91
N PHE A 68 -3.00 13.60 5.03
CA PHE A 68 -3.40 14.06 6.36
C PHE A 68 -3.19 15.57 6.51
N ALA A 69 -2.03 16.09 6.09
CA ALA A 69 -1.73 17.51 6.20
C ALA A 69 -2.77 18.37 5.45
N VAL A 70 -3.13 17.96 4.23
CA VAL A 70 -4.16 18.61 3.42
C VAL A 70 -5.54 18.50 4.08
N THR A 71 -5.92 17.30 4.55
CA THR A 71 -7.23 17.05 5.18
C THR A 71 -7.40 17.82 6.47
N ALA A 72 -6.34 17.93 7.28
CA ALA A 72 -6.30 18.71 8.52
C ALA A 72 -6.11 20.22 8.29
N ARG A 73 -6.07 20.67 7.01
CA ARG A 73 -5.94 22.08 6.60
C ARG A 73 -4.64 22.76 7.07
N PHE A 74 -3.55 22.00 7.16
CA PHE A 74 -2.23 22.60 7.27
C PHE A 74 -1.90 23.34 5.98
N ALA A 75 -1.11 24.41 6.10
CA ALA A 75 -0.57 25.10 4.95
C ALA A 75 0.47 24.20 4.27
N VAL A 76 0.16 23.75 3.05
CA VAL A 76 1.08 22.98 2.20
C VAL A 76 1.32 23.82 0.95
N ASP A 77 2.57 24.19 0.74
CA ASP A 77 2.98 24.87 -0.49
C ASP A 77 3.12 23.83 -1.61
N LEU A 78 2.45 24.07 -2.74
CA LEU A 78 2.49 23.16 -3.88
C LEU A 78 3.88 23.12 -4.51
N ASP A 79 4.63 24.22 -4.47
CA ASP A 79 5.99 24.29 -5.01
C ASP A 79 6.99 23.47 -4.17
N ALA A 80 6.64 23.16 -2.93
CA ALA A 80 7.42 22.31 -2.04
C ALA A 80 7.13 20.81 -2.23
N VAL A 81 6.11 20.44 -3.02
CA VAL A 81 5.73 19.04 -3.25
C VAL A 81 6.36 18.54 -4.56
N PRO A 82 7.25 17.52 -4.50
CA PRO A 82 7.80 16.91 -5.70
C PRO A 82 6.71 16.39 -6.64
N TYR A 83 6.93 16.48 -7.96
CA TYR A 83 5.96 16.04 -8.96
C TYR A 83 5.56 14.57 -8.80
N ASP A 84 6.51 13.70 -8.46
CA ASP A 84 6.23 12.28 -8.24
C ASP A 84 5.32 12.05 -7.02
N ASP A 85 5.54 12.81 -5.95
CA ASP A 85 4.71 12.74 -4.75
C ASP A 85 3.30 13.26 -5.04
N PHE A 86 3.18 14.34 -5.81
CA PHE A 86 1.88 14.83 -6.28
C PHE A 86 1.12 13.76 -7.09
N ARG A 87 1.80 13.05 -8.00
CA ARG A 87 1.19 11.95 -8.77
C ARG A 87 0.76 10.80 -7.88
N MET A 88 1.53 10.46 -6.85
CA MET A 88 1.16 9.42 -5.89
C MET A 88 -0.02 9.84 -5.02
N LEU A 89 -0.06 11.10 -4.58
CA LEU A 89 -1.18 11.65 -3.83
C LEU A 89 -2.48 11.58 -4.63
N ARG A 90 -2.42 11.90 -5.93
CA ARG A 90 -3.54 11.69 -6.85
C ARG A 90 -3.96 10.21 -6.93
N ALA A 91 -3.01 9.29 -7.06
CA ALA A 91 -3.31 7.86 -7.11
C ALA A 91 -3.95 7.34 -5.81
N LEU A 92 -3.50 7.82 -4.65
CA LEU A 92 -4.10 7.54 -3.35
C LEU A 92 -5.57 8.01 -3.33
N HIS A 93 -5.83 9.22 -3.81
CA HIS A 93 -7.18 9.77 -3.85
C HIS A 93 -8.10 8.96 -4.78
N GLU A 94 -7.64 8.63 -5.99
CA GLU A 94 -8.39 7.80 -6.95
C GLU A 94 -8.74 6.41 -6.37
N GLU A 95 -7.80 5.75 -5.69
CA GLU A 95 -8.07 4.44 -5.08
C GLU A 95 -8.97 4.55 -3.84
N ARG A 96 -8.88 5.62 -3.06
CA ARG A 96 -9.79 5.87 -1.93
C ARG A 96 -11.23 6.06 -2.40
N GLU A 97 -11.44 6.84 -3.44
CA GLU A 97 -12.76 7.04 -4.06
C GLU A 97 -13.29 5.75 -4.69
N ALA A 98 -12.43 4.92 -5.27
CA ALA A 98 -12.81 3.62 -5.84
C ALA A 98 -13.10 2.53 -4.79
N TYR A 99 -12.63 2.69 -3.55
CA TYR A 99 -12.89 1.78 -2.44
C TYR A 99 -14.19 2.09 -1.68
N ARG A 100 -14.64 3.35 -1.75
CA ARG A 100 -15.83 3.86 -1.08
C ARG A 100 -17.12 3.31 -1.69
#